data_AF-A0A146LTM7-F1
#
_entry.id   AF-A0A146LTM7-F1
#
_cell.length_a   1.000
_cell.length_b   1.000
_cell.length_c   1.000
_cell.angle_alpha   90.00
_cell.angle_beta   90.00
_cell.angle_gamma   90.00
#
_symmetry.space_group_name_H-M   'P 1'
#
loop_
_entity.id
_entity.type
_entity.pdbx_description
1 polymer ?
#
loop_
_entity_poly.entity_id
_entity_poly.type
_entity_poly.pdbx_seq_one_letter_code
_entity_poly.pdbx_strand_id
1 'polypeptide(L)'
;MQVAVLFLALLAPRAIVAGVGIVHLFEWRFDDIAQECENFLGPKGFDAIQVSPVAECAVINGRPWWERYQPFSYKVISRSGDENGFKNMCDRCRKAGVKIYVDTVFNHMSATQPGGTIGTGGSSADTGSKYYPAVSYSNENFHSTCSINNYNDASNVRNCELEGLHDLDQGQEYVRGKIVDHLNNLIDLGAEGFRVDAAKHMWPADLQVIYSRLKNTQGGSRPFIYQEDIDYGGEAVHHEEYMPLGHVTEFKNGRELSRCFRGQNPIKWLKNYGTGWGMMPSDSALVFIDNHDTQRSDGSVLNYKTPRNYKMAVAFMLGWGYGTPKVMSSYYFDSKDQGPPANGDGSLQSITFNSDGSCSNRVCEHRWTPISGMIGFANAVQGTSPSNFWDNGNNQIAFCRGNKGFIAFNVENYDMNVSSQTCLPAGTYCDVASGVKNGNSCTGKTVTVNNDGTSQISVTGGGEGFLAIHANSKL
;
A
#
# COMPACT_ATOMS: atom_id res chain seq x y z
N MET A 1 42.18 -20.26 -26.94
CA MET A 1 40.77 -19.99 -27.32
C MET A 1 39.89 -20.40 -26.15
N GLN A 2 39.66 -19.48 -25.22
CA GLN A 2 38.78 -19.68 -24.07
C GLN A 2 37.47 -18.97 -24.41
N VAL A 3 36.39 -19.76 -24.54
CA VAL A 3 35.06 -19.25 -24.83
C VAL A 3 34.50 -18.68 -23.53
N ALA A 4 34.37 -17.36 -23.48
CA ALA A 4 33.65 -16.67 -22.42
C ALA A 4 32.15 -17.00 -22.57
N VAL A 5 31.59 -17.71 -21.59
CA VAL A 5 30.15 -17.88 -21.45
C VAL A 5 29.61 -16.57 -20.88
N LEU A 6 29.09 -15.72 -21.77
CA LEU A 6 28.35 -14.52 -21.40
C LEU A 6 26.99 -14.99 -20.84
N PHE A 7 26.86 -15.08 -19.52
CA PHE A 7 25.54 -15.17 -18.89
C PHE A 7 24.84 -13.83 -19.12
N LEU A 8 23.99 -13.75 -20.16
CA LEU A 8 22.94 -12.77 -20.19
C LEU A 8 22.00 -13.10 -19.03
N ALA A 9 22.14 -12.39 -17.91
CA ALA A 9 21.04 -12.23 -16.98
C ALA A 9 19.89 -11.62 -17.78
N LEU A 10 18.91 -12.43 -18.15
CA LEU A 10 17.61 -11.97 -18.60
C LEU A 10 17.02 -11.18 -17.43
N LEU A 11 17.29 -9.88 -17.39
CA LEU A 11 16.53 -8.93 -16.59
C LEU A 11 15.07 -9.15 -16.98
N ALA A 12 14.26 -9.64 -16.05
CA ALA A 12 12.82 -9.70 -16.25
C ALA A 12 12.36 -8.31 -16.70
N PRO A 13 11.56 -8.18 -17.76
CA PRO A 13 11.05 -6.88 -18.18
C PRO A 13 10.36 -6.23 -16.98
N ARG A 14 10.91 -5.10 -16.53
CA ARG A 14 10.40 -4.32 -15.40
C ARG A 14 8.91 -4.08 -15.65
N ALA A 15 8.07 -4.44 -14.68
CA ALA A 15 6.63 -4.23 -14.79
C ALA A 15 6.34 -2.76 -15.13
N ILE A 16 5.31 -2.54 -15.94
CA ILE A 16 4.79 -1.21 -16.31
C ILE A 16 4.61 -0.41 -15.01
N VAL A 17 5.10 0.84 -15.01
CA VAL A 17 5.01 1.78 -13.88
C VAL A 17 3.58 1.76 -13.34
N ALA A 18 3.41 1.36 -12.08
CA ALA A 18 2.12 1.47 -11.41
C ALA A 18 1.63 2.92 -11.51
N GLY A 19 0.35 3.11 -11.82
CA GLY A 19 -0.24 4.45 -11.79
C GLY A 19 -0.29 4.98 -10.36
N VAL A 20 -0.74 6.23 -10.21
CA VAL A 20 -0.80 6.86 -8.90
C VAL A 20 -2.01 6.37 -8.11
N GLY A 21 -1.85 6.17 -6.80
CA GLY A 21 -2.98 5.97 -5.89
C GLY A 21 -3.39 4.51 -5.75
N ILE A 22 -2.48 3.68 -5.22
CA ILE A 22 -2.86 2.37 -4.72
C ILE A 22 -3.61 2.58 -3.39
N VAL A 23 -4.76 1.94 -3.20
CA VAL A 23 -5.47 1.94 -1.91
C VAL A 23 -5.50 0.55 -1.30
N HIS A 24 -5.19 0.40 -0.01
CA HIS A 24 -5.42 -0.86 0.70
C HIS A 24 -6.80 -0.87 1.34
N LEU A 25 -7.77 -1.53 0.70
CA LEU A 25 -9.12 -1.73 1.25
C LEU A 25 -9.11 -2.90 2.24
N PHE A 26 -8.57 -2.64 3.44
CA PHE A 26 -8.28 -3.67 4.43
C PHE A 26 -9.55 -4.26 5.04
N GLU A 27 -9.71 -5.58 4.94
CA GLU A 27 -10.87 -6.34 5.44
C GLU A 27 -12.21 -5.93 4.78
N TRP A 28 -12.18 -5.60 3.49
CA TRP A 28 -13.40 -5.36 2.70
C TRP A 28 -13.89 -6.64 2.03
N ARG A 29 -15.21 -6.74 1.81
CA ARG A 29 -15.81 -7.81 1.00
C ARG A 29 -15.58 -7.55 -0.49
N PHE A 30 -15.53 -8.62 -1.28
CA PHE A 30 -15.36 -8.51 -2.74
C PHE A 30 -16.50 -7.71 -3.40
N ASP A 31 -17.75 -7.90 -2.97
CA ASP A 31 -18.90 -7.15 -3.51
C ASP A 31 -18.81 -5.64 -3.23
N ASP A 32 -18.32 -5.27 -2.05
CA ASP A 32 -18.18 -3.87 -1.64
C ASP A 32 -17.02 -3.22 -2.42
N ILE A 33 -15.90 -3.94 -2.61
CA ILE A 33 -14.78 -3.48 -3.44
C ILE A 33 -15.23 -3.26 -4.88
N ALA A 34 -16.01 -4.20 -5.45
CA ALA A 34 -16.50 -4.09 -6.82
C ALA A 34 -17.37 -2.83 -7.03
N GLN A 35 -18.24 -2.52 -6.07
CA GLN A 35 -19.03 -1.29 -6.07
C GLN A 35 -18.15 -0.04 -5.88
N GLU A 36 -17.15 -0.12 -5.01
CA GLU A 36 -16.23 0.98 -4.74
C GLU A 36 -15.39 1.36 -5.96
N CYS A 37 -14.97 0.36 -6.75
CA CYS A 37 -14.31 0.56 -8.04
C CYS A 37 -15.14 1.41 -9.00
N GLU A 38 -16.42 1.06 -9.16
CA GLU A 38 -17.33 1.71 -10.11
C GLU A 38 -17.77 3.09 -9.62
N ASN A 39 -18.10 3.21 -8.34
CA ASN A 39 -18.76 4.39 -7.79
C ASN A 39 -17.78 5.47 -7.33
N PHE A 40 -16.54 5.11 -6.99
CA PHE A 40 -15.61 6.04 -6.38
C PHE A 40 -14.19 5.97 -6.96
N LEU A 41 -13.53 4.82 -6.89
CA LEU A 41 -12.10 4.73 -7.18
C LEU A 41 -11.78 5.02 -8.65
N GLY A 42 -12.50 4.39 -9.58
CA GLY A 42 -12.37 4.66 -11.02
C GLY A 42 -12.63 6.14 -11.33
N PRO A 43 -13.80 6.71 -10.95
CA PRO A 43 -14.11 8.13 -11.15
C PRO A 43 -13.11 9.11 -10.51
N LYS A 44 -12.47 8.74 -9.40
CA LYS A 44 -11.44 9.56 -8.72
C LYS A 44 -10.03 9.35 -9.25
N GLY A 45 -9.83 8.36 -10.13
CA GLY A 45 -8.55 8.08 -10.78
C GLY A 45 -7.55 7.34 -9.88
N PHE A 46 -8.02 6.49 -8.97
CA PHE A 46 -7.13 5.53 -8.29
C PHE A 46 -6.68 4.45 -9.28
N ASP A 47 -5.40 4.08 -9.26
CA ASP A 47 -4.85 3.09 -10.18
C ASP A 47 -5.19 1.65 -9.79
N ALA A 48 -5.13 1.34 -8.49
CA ALA A 48 -5.20 -0.03 -8.02
C ALA A 48 -5.66 -0.17 -6.56
N ILE A 49 -6.06 -1.39 -6.21
CA ILE A 49 -6.45 -1.80 -4.87
C ILE A 49 -5.53 -2.92 -4.40
N GLN A 50 -4.93 -2.77 -3.21
CA GLN A 50 -4.47 -3.92 -2.43
C GLN A 50 -5.69 -4.52 -1.70
N VAL A 51 -5.95 -5.81 -1.90
CA VAL A 51 -6.95 -6.57 -1.14
C VAL A 51 -6.27 -7.41 -0.06
N SER A 52 -6.93 -7.64 1.07
CA SER A 52 -6.46 -8.57 2.11
C SER A 52 -6.29 -10.00 1.56
N PRO A 53 -5.56 -10.90 2.25
CA PRO A 53 -5.35 -12.26 1.78
C PRO A 53 -6.66 -12.97 1.43
N VAL A 54 -6.69 -13.56 0.23
CA VAL A 54 -7.89 -14.21 -0.35
C VAL A 54 -7.87 -15.73 -0.19
N ALA A 55 -6.69 -16.28 0.11
CA ALA A 55 -6.50 -17.70 0.38
C ALA A 55 -7.21 -18.09 1.69
N GLU A 56 -7.62 -19.36 1.77
CA GLU A 56 -8.20 -19.93 2.97
C GLU A 56 -7.24 -19.86 4.15
N CYS A 57 -7.73 -19.31 5.26
CA CYS A 57 -6.96 -19.13 6.49
C CYS A 57 -7.62 -19.84 7.67
N ALA A 58 -6.89 -19.97 8.78
CA ALA A 58 -7.44 -20.48 10.03
C ALA A 58 -8.62 -19.62 10.51
N VAL A 59 -9.67 -20.25 11.05
CA VAL A 59 -10.74 -19.55 11.78
C VAL A 59 -10.35 -19.47 13.25
N ILE A 60 -9.96 -18.28 13.71
CA ILE A 60 -9.43 -18.08 15.06
C ILE A 60 -10.49 -17.44 15.95
N ASN A 61 -10.60 -17.88 17.21
CA ASN A 61 -11.59 -17.34 18.13
C ASN A 61 -11.45 -15.81 18.28
N GLY A 62 -12.57 -15.09 18.29
CA GLY A 62 -12.59 -13.62 18.26
C GLY A 62 -12.38 -13.00 16.87
N ARG A 63 -12.09 -13.82 15.85
CA ARG A 63 -11.94 -13.41 14.44
C ARG A 63 -10.98 -12.23 14.25
N PRO A 64 -9.75 -12.28 14.81
CA PRO A 64 -8.78 -11.20 14.68
C PRO A 64 -8.44 -10.95 13.20
N TRP A 65 -7.94 -9.76 12.87
CA TRP A 65 -7.55 -9.45 11.49
C TRP A 65 -6.38 -10.32 11.02
N TRP A 66 -5.46 -10.63 11.93
CA TRP A 66 -4.27 -11.41 11.64
C TRP A 66 -4.56 -12.90 11.37
N GLU A 67 -5.80 -13.38 11.57
CA GLU A 67 -6.18 -14.76 11.17
C GLU A 67 -5.94 -15.00 9.67
N ARG A 68 -6.08 -13.95 8.84
CA ARG A 68 -5.83 -14.00 7.39
C ARG A 68 -4.38 -14.30 7.01
N TYR A 69 -3.45 -14.06 7.91
CA TYR A 69 -2.02 -14.31 7.73
C TYR A 69 -1.62 -15.68 8.29
N GLN A 70 -2.59 -16.58 8.47
CA GLN A 70 -2.34 -17.97 8.86
C GLN A 70 -3.00 -18.93 7.86
N PRO A 71 -2.35 -19.16 6.69
CA PRO A 71 -2.92 -19.98 5.63
C PRO A 71 -3.20 -21.41 6.09
N PHE A 72 -4.34 -21.94 5.66
CA PHE A 72 -4.72 -23.35 5.78
C PHE A 72 -4.72 -24.04 4.42
N SER A 73 -5.06 -23.30 3.35
CA SER A 73 -4.89 -23.76 1.98
C SER A 73 -4.81 -22.60 1.00
N TYR A 74 -4.62 -22.93 -0.29
CA TYR A 74 -4.64 -21.96 -1.38
C TYR A 74 -6.00 -21.83 -2.09
N LYS A 75 -7.08 -22.41 -1.53
CA LYS A 75 -8.44 -22.17 -2.01
C LYS A 75 -8.77 -20.69 -1.88
N VAL A 76 -9.39 -20.09 -2.91
CA VAL A 76 -9.84 -18.70 -2.87
C VAL A 76 -11.18 -18.62 -2.14
N ILE A 77 -11.10 -18.58 -0.81
CA ILE A 77 -12.28 -18.45 0.06
C ILE A 77 -11.86 -17.88 1.42
N SER A 78 -12.32 -16.67 1.70
CA SER A 78 -12.01 -15.94 2.93
C SER A 78 -13.26 -15.25 3.47
N ARG A 79 -13.12 -14.49 4.56
CA ARG A 79 -14.17 -13.61 5.05
C ARG A 79 -14.65 -12.57 4.02
N SER A 80 -13.85 -12.26 3.00
CA SER A 80 -14.22 -11.33 1.93
C SER A 80 -15.19 -11.91 0.90
N GLY A 81 -15.28 -13.24 0.79
CA GLY A 81 -16.04 -13.95 -0.22
C GLY A 81 -15.31 -15.18 -0.78
N ASP A 82 -15.90 -15.80 -1.78
CA ASP A 82 -15.39 -16.98 -2.48
C ASP A 82 -14.72 -16.62 -3.82
N GLU A 83 -14.28 -17.64 -4.56
CA GLU A 83 -13.61 -17.50 -5.85
C GLU A 83 -14.47 -16.77 -6.90
N ASN A 84 -15.78 -17.04 -6.93
CA ASN A 84 -16.70 -16.36 -7.84
C ASN A 84 -16.84 -14.88 -7.51
N GLY A 85 -16.96 -14.55 -6.21
CA GLY A 85 -16.95 -13.17 -5.73
C GLY A 85 -15.64 -12.45 -6.07
N PHE A 86 -14.50 -13.11 -5.88
CA PHE A 86 -13.19 -12.55 -6.22
C PHE A 86 -13.08 -12.25 -7.72
N LYS A 87 -13.47 -13.21 -8.57
CA LYS A 87 -13.47 -13.02 -10.03
C LYS A 87 -14.42 -11.90 -10.46
N ASN A 88 -15.62 -11.84 -9.89
CA ASN A 88 -16.58 -10.78 -10.18
C ASN A 88 -16.02 -9.39 -9.84
N MET A 89 -15.40 -9.26 -8.67
CA MET A 89 -14.72 -8.05 -8.23
C MET A 89 -13.61 -7.64 -9.21
N CYS A 90 -12.72 -8.56 -9.58
CA CYS A 90 -11.66 -8.29 -10.55
C CYS A 90 -12.21 -7.82 -11.90
N ASP A 91 -13.24 -8.50 -12.42
CA ASP A 91 -13.86 -8.16 -13.71
C ASP A 91 -14.51 -6.77 -13.70
N ARG A 92 -15.19 -6.40 -12.61
CA ARG A 92 -15.83 -5.08 -12.45
C ARG A 92 -14.81 -3.96 -12.24
N CYS A 93 -13.82 -4.18 -11.39
CA CYS A 93 -12.75 -3.21 -11.16
C CYS A 93 -11.94 -2.94 -12.42
N ARG A 94 -11.59 -3.98 -13.19
CA ARG A 94 -10.91 -3.84 -14.48
C ARG A 94 -11.72 -3.01 -15.49
N LYS A 95 -13.05 -3.20 -15.55
CA LYS A 95 -13.94 -2.35 -16.38
C LYS A 95 -13.96 -0.89 -15.92
N ALA A 96 -13.82 -0.65 -14.62
CA ALA A 96 -13.69 0.69 -14.04
C ALA A 96 -12.26 1.27 -14.15
N GLY A 97 -11.30 0.54 -14.75
CA GLY A 97 -9.92 0.98 -14.90
C GLY A 97 -9.07 0.83 -13.63
N VAL A 98 -9.52 0.06 -12.64
CA VAL A 98 -8.85 -0.13 -11.35
C VAL A 98 -8.27 -1.55 -11.27
N LYS A 99 -6.97 -1.66 -11.05
CA LYS A 99 -6.25 -2.94 -10.94
C LYS A 99 -6.41 -3.58 -9.56
N ILE A 100 -6.31 -4.90 -9.47
CA ILE A 100 -6.35 -5.65 -8.20
C ILE A 100 -4.97 -6.24 -7.91
N TYR A 101 -4.40 -5.86 -6.77
CA TYR A 101 -3.18 -6.44 -6.21
C TYR A 101 -3.55 -7.28 -5.00
N VAL A 102 -3.19 -8.56 -5.03
CA VAL A 102 -3.57 -9.50 -3.97
C VAL A 102 -2.47 -9.55 -2.92
N ASP A 103 -2.84 -9.45 -1.64
CA ASP A 103 -1.96 -9.78 -0.53
C ASP A 103 -1.78 -11.31 -0.46
N THR A 104 -0.54 -11.76 -0.67
CA THR A 104 -0.21 -13.18 -0.82
C THR A 104 0.75 -13.62 0.27
N VAL A 105 0.34 -14.66 1.00
CA VAL A 105 1.05 -15.22 2.15
C VAL A 105 1.55 -16.61 1.77
N PHE A 106 2.84 -16.71 1.45
CA PHE A 106 3.48 -17.97 1.08
C PHE A 106 4.89 -18.15 1.67
N ASN A 107 5.26 -17.31 2.64
CA ASN A 107 6.39 -17.59 3.52
C ASN A 107 6.09 -18.81 4.42
N HIS A 108 4.91 -18.82 5.01
CA HIS A 108 4.52 -19.76 6.05
C HIS A 108 3.09 -20.28 5.83
N MET A 109 2.74 -21.34 6.56
CA MET A 109 1.35 -21.71 6.85
C MET A 109 0.98 -21.24 8.26
N SER A 110 -0.17 -21.63 8.80
CA SER A 110 -0.56 -21.26 10.17
C SER A 110 0.49 -21.65 11.22
N ALA A 111 0.45 -21.02 12.39
CA ALA A 111 1.06 -21.58 13.59
C ALA A 111 0.25 -22.81 14.07
N THR A 112 0.74 -23.47 15.12
CA THR A 112 -0.01 -24.53 15.82
C THR A 112 -1.34 -23.97 16.34
N GLN A 113 -2.43 -24.54 15.85
CA GLN A 113 -3.80 -24.21 16.24
C GLN A 113 -4.36 -25.23 17.23
N PRO A 114 -5.38 -24.85 18.04
CA PRO A 114 -6.14 -25.81 18.82
C PRO A 114 -6.70 -26.95 17.93
N GLY A 115 -6.78 -28.16 18.49
CA GLY A 115 -7.37 -29.30 17.79
C GLY A 115 -8.80 -29.02 17.36
N GLY A 116 -9.13 -29.33 16.11
CA GLY A 116 -10.46 -29.10 15.53
C GLY A 116 -10.65 -27.73 14.88
N THR A 117 -9.64 -26.85 14.89
CA THR A 117 -9.67 -25.62 14.08
C THR A 117 -9.84 -25.96 12.60
N ILE A 118 -10.75 -25.24 11.94
CA ILE A 118 -11.03 -25.36 10.51
C ILE A 118 -10.61 -24.09 9.78
N GLY A 119 -10.35 -24.24 8.49
CA GLY A 119 -10.13 -23.11 7.59
C GLY A 119 -11.45 -22.44 7.20
N THR A 120 -11.37 -21.20 6.72
CA THR A 120 -12.52 -20.44 6.21
C THR A 120 -13.26 -21.12 5.05
N GLY A 121 -12.62 -22.06 4.36
CA GLY A 121 -13.16 -22.91 3.30
C GLY A 121 -13.45 -24.35 3.72
N GLY A 122 -13.47 -24.63 5.03
CA GLY A 122 -13.78 -25.92 5.62
C GLY A 122 -12.64 -26.95 5.59
N SER A 123 -11.43 -26.57 5.18
CA SER A 123 -10.28 -27.48 5.25
C SER A 123 -9.88 -27.75 6.69
N SER A 124 -9.57 -29.00 7.01
CA SER A 124 -8.88 -29.37 8.25
C SER A 124 -7.37 -29.42 8.05
N ALA A 125 -6.61 -29.18 9.11
CA ALA A 125 -5.17 -29.34 9.16
C ALA A 125 -4.75 -29.88 10.53
N ASP A 126 -3.77 -30.78 10.55
CA ASP A 126 -3.05 -31.11 11.78
C ASP A 126 -1.82 -30.21 11.84
N THR A 127 -2.06 -28.98 12.29
CA THR A 127 -1.06 -27.92 12.30
C THR A 127 0.13 -28.26 13.20
N GLY A 128 -0.08 -28.97 14.31
CA GLY A 128 1.00 -29.38 15.22
C GLY A 128 2.00 -30.36 14.60
N SER A 129 1.59 -31.14 13.59
CA SER A 129 2.48 -31.99 12.79
C SER A 129 2.83 -31.40 11.42
N LYS A 130 2.50 -30.13 11.19
CA LYS A 130 2.66 -29.41 9.91
C LYS A 130 1.99 -30.12 8.72
N TYR A 131 0.82 -30.70 8.94
CA TYR A 131 0.08 -31.42 7.91
C TYR A 131 -1.13 -30.64 7.40
N TYR A 132 -1.04 -30.19 6.14
CA TYR A 132 -2.04 -29.38 5.44
C TYR A 132 -2.55 -30.13 4.20
N PRO A 133 -3.51 -31.06 4.36
CA PRO A 133 -3.94 -31.97 3.30
C PRO A 133 -4.55 -31.25 2.08
N ALA A 134 -5.22 -30.11 2.29
CA ALA A 134 -5.85 -29.35 1.21
C ALA A 134 -4.84 -28.78 0.20
N VAL A 135 -3.59 -28.56 0.60
CA VAL A 135 -2.47 -28.20 -0.30
C VAL A 135 -1.64 -29.43 -0.66
N SER A 136 -1.73 -30.48 0.16
CA SER A 136 -0.84 -31.64 0.20
C SER A 136 0.56 -31.32 0.71
N TYR A 137 0.65 -30.45 1.72
CA TYR A 137 1.89 -30.27 2.48
C TYR A 137 1.94 -31.19 3.70
N SER A 138 3.12 -31.73 3.95
CA SER A 138 3.50 -32.42 5.18
C SER A 138 4.70 -31.71 5.80
N ASN A 139 5.15 -32.16 6.97
CA ASN A 139 6.34 -31.65 7.65
C ASN A 139 7.61 -31.59 6.75
N GLU A 140 7.70 -32.41 5.70
CA GLU A 140 8.82 -32.42 4.76
C GLU A 140 8.92 -31.15 3.90
N ASN A 141 7.82 -30.39 3.78
CA ASN A 141 7.75 -29.18 2.96
C ASN A 141 8.07 -27.90 3.74
N PHE A 142 8.49 -28.04 5.00
CA PHE A 142 8.81 -26.94 5.89
C PHE A 142 10.28 -27.01 6.30
N HIS A 143 10.86 -25.86 6.62
CA HIS A 143 12.14 -25.83 7.29
C HIS A 143 12.06 -26.51 8.67
N SER A 144 13.23 -26.93 9.16
CA SER A 144 13.36 -27.46 10.52
C SER A 144 12.90 -26.40 11.52
N THR A 145 12.10 -26.78 12.51
CA THR A 145 11.56 -25.82 13.49
C THR A 145 12.67 -25.15 14.28
N CYS A 146 12.71 -23.83 14.20
CA CYS A 146 13.48 -22.91 15.01
C CYS A 146 12.73 -21.57 15.06
N SER A 147 13.08 -20.69 16.00
CA SER A 147 12.48 -19.35 16.09
C SER A 147 13.42 -18.30 15.51
N ILE A 148 12.84 -17.29 14.86
CA ILE A 148 13.59 -16.08 14.50
C ILE A 148 13.91 -15.33 15.79
N ASN A 149 15.19 -15.21 16.10
CA ASN A 149 15.67 -14.52 17.30
C ASN A 149 16.97 -13.73 17.07
N ASN A 150 17.50 -13.73 15.85
CA ASN A 150 18.71 -13.00 15.48
C ASN A 150 18.60 -12.37 14.08
N TYR A 151 18.18 -11.11 14.02
CA TYR A 151 18.11 -10.35 12.76
C TYR A 151 19.47 -9.99 12.15
N ASN A 152 20.59 -10.31 12.83
CA ASN A 152 21.94 -10.23 12.28
C ASN A 152 22.42 -11.54 11.63
N ASP A 153 21.54 -12.55 11.52
CA ASP A 153 21.79 -13.79 10.80
C ASP A 153 20.68 -14.01 9.77
N ALA A 154 21.00 -13.76 8.49
CA ALA A 154 20.05 -13.92 7.39
C ALA A 154 19.48 -15.35 7.27
N SER A 155 20.23 -16.38 7.69
CA SER A 155 19.72 -17.76 7.67
C SER A 155 18.71 -17.98 8.78
N ASN A 156 18.92 -17.41 9.97
CA ASN A 156 17.91 -17.45 11.03
C ASN A 156 16.64 -16.68 10.61
N VAL A 157 16.78 -15.54 9.95
CA VAL A 157 15.64 -14.74 9.48
C VAL A 157 14.81 -15.45 8.40
N ARG A 158 15.45 -16.24 7.53
CA ARG A 158 14.82 -16.84 6.34
C ARG A 158 14.43 -18.31 6.45
N ASN A 159 14.95 -19.03 7.45
CA ASN A 159 14.73 -20.48 7.59
C ASN A 159 14.07 -20.87 8.92
N CYS A 160 13.69 -19.90 9.76
CA CYS A 160 13.05 -20.14 11.04
C CYS A 160 11.65 -19.53 11.09
N GLU A 161 10.83 -20.04 12.02
CA GLU A 161 9.43 -19.68 12.17
C GLU A 161 9.29 -18.26 12.75
N LEU A 162 8.69 -17.36 11.97
CA LEU A 162 8.27 -16.04 12.39
C LEU A 162 7.08 -16.18 13.36
N GLU A 163 7.27 -15.85 14.63
CA GLU A 163 6.23 -15.95 15.67
C GLU A 163 5.56 -17.34 15.77
N GLY A 164 6.28 -18.41 15.39
CA GLY A 164 5.79 -19.79 15.40
C GLY A 164 4.93 -20.18 14.19
N LEU A 165 4.84 -19.32 13.18
CA LEU A 165 4.22 -19.63 11.89
C LEU A 165 5.09 -20.64 11.14
N HIS A 166 4.51 -21.76 10.71
CA HIS A 166 5.29 -22.86 10.13
C HIS A 166 5.90 -22.47 8.79
N ASP A 167 7.23 -22.36 8.76
CA ASP A 167 8.02 -21.79 7.68
C ASP A 167 8.21 -22.77 6.51
N LEU A 168 7.70 -22.42 5.33
CA LEU A 168 7.78 -23.27 4.13
C LEU A 168 9.20 -23.28 3.57
N ASP A 169 9.65 -24.42 3.04
CA ASP A 169 10.93 -24.51 2.32
C ASP A 169 10.71 -24.20 0.83
N GLN A 170 10.78 -22.91 0.47
CA GLN A 170 10.67 -22.49 -0.93
C GLN A 170 11.90 -22.87 -1.77
N GLY A 171 12.93 -23.49 -1.19
CA GLY A 171 14.03 -24.12 -1.92
C GLY A 171 13.57 -25.38 -2.68
N GLN A 172 12.50 -26.02 -2.22
CA GLN A 172 11.94 -27.24 -2.83
C GLN A 172 11.10 -26.93 -4.07
N GLU A 173 11.35 -27.67 -5.16
CA GLU A 173 10.59 -27.55 -6.40
C GLU A 173 9.08 -27.83 -6.19
N TYR A 174 8.74 -28.75 -5.28
CA TYR A 174 7.34 -29.04 -4.95
C TYR A 174 6.62 -27.82 -4.33
N VAL A 175 7.25 -27.16 -3.36
CA VAL A 175 6.71 -25.96 -2.69
C VAL A 175 6.60 -24.81 -3.68
N ARG A 176 7.66 -24.56 -4.48
CA ARG A 176 7.61 -23.55 -5.55
C ARG A 176 6.47 -23.83 -6.54
N GLY A 177 6.28 -25.08 -6.96
CA GLY A 177 5.20 -25.47 -7.87
C GLY A 177 3.82 -25.11 -7.31
N LYS A 178 3.55 -25.46 -6.06
CA LYS A 178 2.28 -25.13 -5.39
C LYS A 178 2.03 -23.63 -5.26
N ILE A 179 3.08 -22.86 -4.94
CA ILE A 179 2.99 -21.40 -4.86
C ILE A 179 2.74 -20.81 -6.26
N VAL A 180 3.47 -21.25 -7.28
CA VAL A 180 3.28 -20.79 -8.67
C VAL A 180 1.88 -21.11 -9.17
N ASP A 181 1.34 -22.30 -8.88
CA ASP A 181 -0.03 -22.67 -9.24
C ASP A 181 -1.06 -21.76 -8.56
N HIS A 182 -0.88 -21.48 -7.27
CA HIS A 182 -1.75 -20.55 -6.53
C HIS A 182 -1.72 -19.14 -7.13
N LEU A 183 -0.53 -18.57 -7.34
CA LEU A 183 -0.38 -17.21 -7.90
C LEU A 183 -0.91 -17.14 -9.35
N ASN A 184 -0.67 -18.17 -10.16
CA ASN A 184 -1.21 -18.23 -11.52
C ASN A 184 -2.74 -18.39 -11.55
N ASN A 185 -3.34 -19.10 -10.59
CA ASN A 185 -4.79 -19.14 -10.44
C ASN A 185 -5.35 -17.75 -10.14
N LEU A 186 -4.71 -16.98 -9.24
CA LEU A 186 -5.12 -15.60 -8.96
C LEU A 186 -5.03 -14.70 -10.20
N ILE A 187 -3.99 -14.87 -11.03
CA ILE A 187 -3.86 -14.18 -12.32
C ILE A 187 -5.01 -14.57 -13.27
N ASP A 188 -5.30 -15.87 -13.40
CA ASP A 188 -6.38 -16.37 -14.25
C ASP A 188 -7.75 -15.80 -13.81
N LEU A 189 -7.94 -15.59 -12.50
CA LEU A 189 -9.13 -14.96 -11.92
C LEU A 189 -9.17 -13.44 -12.07
N GLY A 190 -8.07 -12.79 -12.46
CA GLY A 190 -8.02 -11.37 -12.82
C GLY A 190 -7.12 -10.49 -11.95
N ALA A 191 -6.27 -11.06 -11.09
CA ALA A 191 -5.25 -10.30 -10.38
C ALA A 191 -4.22 -9.69 -11.35
N GLU A 192 -3.81 -8.46 -11.09
CA GLU A 192 -2.85 -7.70 -11.89
C GLU A 192 -1.48 -7.56 -11.19
N GLY A 193 -1.36 -8.07 -9.96
CA GLY A 193 -0.15 -7.95 -9.16
C GLY A 193 -0.30 -8.53 -7.75
N PHE A 194 0.80 -8.49 -6.99
CA PHE A 194 0.91 -9.11 -5.68
C PHE A 194 1.67 -8.23 -4.70
N ARG A 195 1.09 -8.08 -3.50
CA ARG A 195 1.85 -7.77 -2.28
C ARG A 195 2.37 -9.08 -1.74
N VAL A 196 3.69 -9.22 -1.65
CA VAL A 196 4.30 -10.43 -1.11
C VAL A 196 4.58 -10.20 0.37
N ASP A 197 3.79 -10.87 1.21
CA ASP A 197 3.91 -10.86 2.66
C ASP A 197 5.27 -11.41 3.10
N ALA A 198 5.85 -10.82 4.15
CA ALA A 198 7.03 -11.35 4.82
C ALA A 198 8.19 -11.69 3.86
N ALA A 199 8.40 -10.90 2.80
CA ALA A 199 9.42 -11.19 1.79
C ALA A 199 10.84 -11.23 2.37
N LYS A 200 11.12 -10.42 3.41
CA LYS A 200 12.34 -10.49 4.23
C LYS A 200 12.68 -11.91 4.70
N HIS A 201 11.66 -12.69 5.01
CA HIS A 201 11.76 -14.05 5.55
C HIS A 201 11.88 -15.13 4.47
N MET A 202 11.94 -14.75 3.19
CA MET A 202 12.18 -15.68 2.08
C MET A 202 13.48 -15.34 1.36
N TRP A 203 14.13 -16.36 0.78
CA TRP A 203 15.33 -16.14 -0.03
C TRP A 203 14.98 -15.46 -1.37
N PRO A 204 15.69 -14.38 -1.74
CA PRO A 204 15.51 -13.71 -3.04
C PRO A 204 15.66 -14.67 -4.23
N ALA A 205 16.54 -15.67 -4.12
CA ALA A 205 16.73 -16.68 -5.18
C ALA A 205 15.47 -17.53 -5.41
N ASP A 206 14.76 -17.91 -4.34
CA ASP A 206 13.53 -18.70 -4.44
C ASP A 206 12.40 -17.86 -5.01
N LEU A 207 12.27 -16.61 -4.54
CA LEU A 207 11.34 -15.62 -5.07
C LEU A 207 11.57 -15.37 -6.56
N GLN A 208 12.82 -15.26 -7.00
CA GLN A 208 13.16 -15.10 -8.41
C GLN A 208 12.66 -16.26 -9.27
N VAL A 209 12.83 -17.50 -8.81
CA VAL A 209 12.32 -18.69 -9.51
C VAL A 209 10.80 -18.66 -9.58
N ILE A 210 10.11 -18.38 -8.47
CA ILE A 210 8.65 -18.28 -8.42
C ILE A 210 8.15 -17.20 -9.38
N TYR A 211 8.67 -15.98 -9.29
CA TYR A 211 8.23 -14.84 -10.09
C TYR A 211 8.49 -15.02 -11.58
N SER A 212 9.58 -15.71 -11.96
CA SER A 212 9.89 -16.00 -13.37
C SER A 212 8.87 -16.92 -14.04
N ARG A 213 8.15 -17.72 -13.26
CA ARG A 213 7.17 -18.72 -13.73
C ARG A 213 5.73 -18.22 -13.70
N LEU A 214 5.48 -17.00 -13.23
CA LEU A 214 4.15 -16.41 -13.28
C LEU A 214 3.72 -16.16 -14.72
N LYS A 215 2.42 -16.25 -15.00
CA LYS A 215 1.81 -15.86 -16.28
C LYS A 215 1.85 -14.35 -16.46
N ASN A 216 1.56 -13.89 -17.67
CA ASN A 216 1.15 -12.50 -17.87
C ASN A 216 -0.28 -12.32 -17.37
N THR A 217 -0.62 -11.12 -16.91
CA THR A 217 -1.95 -10.76 -16.43
C THR A 217 -2.96 -10.73 -17.58
N GLN A 218 -4.26 -10.63 -17.26
CA GLN A 218 -5.29 -10.45 -18.28
C GLN A 218 -5.11 -9.12 -19.06
N GLY A 219 -4.44 -8.12 -18.48
CA GLY A 219 -3.98 -6.92 -19.16
C GLY A 219 -2.79 -7.12 -20.12
N GLY A 220 -2.18 -8.30 -20.14
CA GLY A 220 -1.11 -8.68 -21.07
C GLY A 220 0.32 -8.38 -20.58
N SER A 221 0.48 -7.77 -19.40
CA SER A 221 1.79 -7.45 -18.81
C SER A 221 2.24 -8.47 -17.77
N ARG A 222 3.49 -8.38 -17.30
CA ARG A 222 3.91 -9.08 -16.07
C ARG A 222 3.11 -8.56 -14.87
N PRO A 223 2.80 -9.40 -13.86
CA PRO A 223 2.16 -8.93 -12.64
C PRO A 223 3.04 -7.90 -11.92
N PHE A 224 2.43 -6.87 -11.35
CA PHE A 224 3.13 -5.90 -10.52
C PHE A 224 3.48 -6.53 -9.17
N ILE A 225 4.77 -6.67 -8.85
CA ILE A 225 5.23 -7.25 -7.58
C ILE A 225 5.75 -6.14 -6.68
N TYR A 226 5.26 -6.12 -5.44
CA TYR A 226 5.90 -5.38 -4.36
C TYR A 226 6.02 -6.22 -3.10
N GLN A 227 7.17 -6.12 -2.46
CA GLN A 227 7.65 -7.05 -1.45
C GLN A 227 7.69 -6.36 -0.10
N GLU A 228 7.12 -7.00 0.92
CA GLU A 228 7.28 -6.51 2.28
C GLU A 228 8.66 -6.86 2.82
N ASP A 229 9.48 -5.83 2.98
CA ASP A 229 10.74 -5.89 3.68
C ASP A 229 10.83 -4.71 4.66
N ILE A 230 10.79 -5.00 5.96
CA ILE A 230 10.82 -3.99 7.03
C ILE A 230 12.28 -3.59 7.31
N ASP A 231 12.91 -2.81 6.43
CA ASP A 231 14.31 -2.43 6.59
C ASP A 231 14.48 -0.97 7.08
N TYR A 232 14.89 -0.81 8.34
CA TYR A 232 15.31 0.48 8.91
C TYR A 232 16.84 0.65 8.97
N GLY A 233 17.60 -0.32 8.47
CA GLY A 233 19.05 -0.46 8.56
C GLY A 233 19.51 -1.19 9.83
N GLY A 234 20.72 -1.76 9.78
CA GLY A 234 21.37 -2.39 10.94
C GLY A 234 20.99 -3.86 11.17
N GLU A 235 20.42 -4.53 10.17
CA GLU A 235 20.13 -5.97 10.15
C GLU A 235 20.95 -6.65 9.05
N ALA A 236 20.94 -7.99 8.99
CA ALA A 236 21.69 -8.77 7.99
C ALA A 236 20.95 -8.98 6.65
N VAL A 237 19.65 -8.69 6.61
CA VAL A 237 18.84 -8.72 5.39
C VAL A 237 18.59 -7.29 4.93
N HIS A 238 18.76 -7.06 3.62
CA HIS A 238 18.72 -5.73 3.04
C HIS A 238 17.76 -5.63 1.86
N HIS A 239 17.06 -4.50 1.74
CA HIS A 239 16.09 -4.28 0.66
C HIS A 239 16.72 -4.34 -0.74
N GLU A 240 18.02 -4.05 -0.87
CA GLU A 240 18.79 -4.19 -2.11
C GLU A 240 18.71 -5.58 -2.73
N GLU A 241 18.56 -6.62 -1.92
CA GLU A 241 18.45 -8.01 -2.39
C GLU A 241 17.15 -8.26 -3.17
N TYR A 242 16.10 -7.49 -2.89
CA TYR A 242 14.75 -7.68 -3.42
C TYR A 242 14.39 -6.69 -4.55
N MET A 243 15.08 -5.54 -4.64
CA MET A 243 14.84 -4.54 -5.70
C MET A 243 14.92 -5.08 -7.14
N PRO A 244 15.82 -6.02 -7.49
CA PRO A 244 15.84 -6.59 -8.84
C PRO A 244 14.59 -7.42 -9.20
N LEU A 245 13.81 -7.84 -8.19
CA LEU A 245 12.65 -8.73 -8.36
C LEU A 245 11.34 -7.97 -8.49
N GLY A 246 11.28 -6.72 -8.03
CA GLY A 246 10.07 -5.91 -7.99
C GLY A 246 10.25 -4.69 -7.09
N HIS A 247 9.14 -4.02 -6.77
CA HIS A 247 9.18 -2.94 -5.79
C HIS A 247 9.36 -3.52 -4.37
N VAL A 248 9.82 -2.69 -3.44
CA VAL A 248 10.00 -3.03 -2.03
C VAL A 248 9.33 -1.94 -1.19
N THR A 249 8.69 -2.34 -0.09
CA THR A 249 8.08 -1.40 0.86
C THR A 249 9.14 -0.54 1.55
N GLU A 250 9.10 0.77 1.33
CA GLU A 250 10.02 1.73 1.94
C GLU A 250 9.47 2.20 3.30
N PHE A 251 9.71 1.42 4.35
CA PHE A 251 9.21 1.71 5.71
C PHE A 251 9.77 3.00 6.31
N LYS A 252 10.96 3.45 5.89
CA LYS A 252 11.52 4.73 6.35
C LYS A 252 10.64 5.91 5.91
N ASN A 253 9.91 5.80 4.79
CA ASN A 253 9.04 6.86 4.30
C ASN A 253 7.99 7.27 5.35
N GLY A 254 7.22 6.29 5.84
CA GLY A 254 6.15 6.51 6.82
C GLY A 254 6.69 7.04 8.13
N ARG A 255 7.80 6.47 8.63
CA ARG A 255 8.44 6.91 9.88
C ARG A 255 8.94 8.36 9.80
N GLU A 256 9.66 8.72 8.74
CA GLU A 256 10.25 10.06 8.63
C GLU A 256 9.21 11.15 8.35
N LEU A 257 8.21 10.91 7.50
CA LEU A 257 7.11 11.87 7.33
C LEU A 257 6.28 12.01 8.60
N SER A 258 6.09 10.93 9.36
CA SER A 258 5.40 10.99 10.64
C SER A 258 6.13 11.86 11.66
N ARG A 259 7.46 11.80 11.71
CA ARG A 259 8.28 12.71 12.54
C ARG A 259 8.14 14.16 12.07
N CYS A 260 8.24 14.38 10.76
CA CYS A 260 8.16 15.72 10.18
C CYS A 260 6.81 16.39 10.47
N PHE A 261 5.70 15.70 10.17
CA PHE A 261 4.35 16.25 10.34
C PHE A 261 3.86 16.20 11.79
N ARG A 262 4.60 15.62 12.74
CA ARG A 262 4.43 15.85 14.18
C ARG A 262 5.24 17.04 14.71
N GLY A 263 5.99 17.73 13.86
CA GLY A 263 6.89 18.81 14.26
C GLY A 263 8.17 18.33 14.97
N GLN A 264 8.47 17.03 14.91
CA GLN A 264 9.69 16.45 15.51
C GLN A 264 10.92 16.61 14.61
N ASN A 265 10.72 16.93 13.33
CA ASN A 265 11.77 17.29 12.39
C ASN A 265 11.25 18.42 11.46
N PRO A 266 11.95 19.55 11.32
CA PRO A 266 11.45 20.66 10.50
C PRO A 266 11.19 20.26 9.03
N ILE A 267 9.99 20.57 8.51
CA ILE A 267 9.62 20.17 7.15
C ILE A 267 10.43 20.87 6.05
N LYS A 268 11.19 21.94 6.34
CA LYS A 268 12.17 22.51 5.40
C LYS A 268 13.18 21.49 4.86
N TRP A 269 13.49 20.46 5.64
CA TRP A 269 14.46 19.44 5.26
C TRP A 269 13.94 18.51 4.16
N LEU A 270 12.64 18.55 3.86
CA LEU A 270 12.02 17.76 2.81
C LEU A 270 12.45 18.17 1.39
N LYS A 271 13.22 19.26 1.22
CA LYS A 271 13.71 19.75 -0.09
C LYS A 271 14.47 18.72 -0.93
N ASN A 272 15.06 17.69 -0.31
CA ASN A 272 15.76 16.59 -0.95
C ASN A 272 15.21 15.21 -0.53
N TYR A 273 13.92 15.16 -0.16
CA TYR A 273 13.27 13.95 0.34
C TYR A 273 13.29 12.79 -0.66
N GLY A 274 13.45 11.56 -0.16
CA GLY A 274 13.69 10.35 -0.95
C GLY A 274 15.13 9.84 -0.77
N THR A 275 15.85 9.60 -1.86
CA THR A 275 17.23 9.07 -1.81
C THR A 275 18.20 9.94 -1.02
N GLY A 276 17.98 11.26 -0.97
CA GLY A 276 18.77 12.19 -0.14
C GLY A 276 18.65 11.94 1.37
N TRP A 277 17.69 11.11 1.78
CA TRP A 277 17.45 10.68 3.16
C TRP A 277 17.87 9.23 3.42
N GLY A 278 18.62 8.60 2.49
CA GLY A 278 19.05 7.20 2.62
C GLY A 278 17.92 6.19 2.38
N MET A 279 16.89 6.61 1.63
CA MET A 279 15.84 5.74 1.11
C MET A 279 16.24 5.18 -0.26
N MET A 280 15.58 4.09 -0.67
CA MET A 280 15.88 3.39 -1.92
C MET A 280 15.60 4.24 -3.18
N PRO A 281 16.07 3.84 -4.37
CA PRO A 281 15.68 4.50 -5.62
C PRO A 281 14.17 4.56 -5.80
N SER A 282 13.66 5.69 -6.27
CA SER A 282 12.22 5.96 -6.40
C SER A 282 11.47 4.95 -7.28
N ASP A 283 12.15 4.34 -8.25
CA ASP A 283 11.58 3.35 -9.18
C ASP A 283 11.56 1.93 -8.61
N SER A 284 12.01 1.77 -7.36
CA SER A 284 12.02 0.52 -6.60
C SER A 284 11.17 0.64 -5.32
N ALA A 285 10.83 1.85 -4.89
CA ALA A 285 10.10 2.11 -3.65
C ALA A 285 8.58 2.02 -3.81
N LEU A 286 7.91 1.23 -2.97
CA LEU A 286 6.50 1.40 -2.64
C LEU A 286 6.39 2.15 -1.31
N VAL A 287 5.77 3.33 -1.33
CA VAL A 287 5.73 4.24 -0.18
C VAL A 287 4.32 4.34 0.41
N PHE A 288 4.24 4.48 1.73
CA PHE A 288 3.01 4.66 2.49
C PHE A 288 3.32 5.42 3.78
N ILE A 289 2.30 6.04 4.38
CA ILE A 289 2.44 6.69 5.70
C ILE A 289 2.33 5.66 6.81
N ASP A 290 1.29 4.84 6.74
CA ASP A 290 1.03 3.69 7.58
C ASP A 290 0.59 2.50 6.72
N ASN A 291 0.67 1.30 7.29
CA ASN A 291 0.07 0.08 6.77
C ASN A 291 -0.81 -0.55 7.86
N HIS A 292 -1.33 -1.74 7.59
CA HIS A 292 -2.23 -2.43 8.50
C HIS A 292 -1.55 -2.85 9.83
N ASP A 293 -0.24 -3.13 9.83
CA ASP A 293 0.54 -3.47 11.04
C ASP A 293 0.99 -2.24 11.84
N THR A 294 1.66 -1.30 11.17
CA THR A 294 2.32 -0.15 11.80
C THR A 294 1.31 0.78 12.47
N GLN A 295 0.09 0.90 11.94
CA GLN A 295 -0.97 1.68 12.61
C GLN A 295 -1.41 1.06 13.96
N ARG A 296 -1.09 -0.22 14.21
CA ARG A 296 -1.36 -0.98 15.45
C ARG A 296 -0.13 -1.19 16.32
N SER A 297 1.02 -0.63 15.92
CA SER A 297 2.32 -0.87 16.56
C SER A 297 2.62 0.15 17.66
N ASP A 298 3.87 0.61 17.78
CA ASP A 298 4.39 1.47 18.85
C ASP A 298 4.01 2.95 18.74
N GLY A 299 3.15 3.32 17.80
CA GLY A 299 2.75 4.71 17.54
C GLY A 299 3.80 5.53 16.77
N SER A 300 4.86 4.92 16.26
CA SER A 300 5.90 5.59 15.48
C SER A 300 5.40 6.22 14.18
N VAL A 301 4.32 5.71 13.59
CA VAL A 301 3.70 6.25 12.37
C VAL A 301 2.40 7.01 12.65
N LEU A 302 2.12 8.04 11.85
CA LEU A 302 0.82 8.73 11.81
C LEU A 302 -0.23 7.80 11.22
N ASN A 303 -1.46 7.91 11.70
CA ASN A 303 -2.61 7.21 11.14
C ASN A 303 -3.88 8.06 11.30
N TYR A 304 -5.03 7.50 10.95
CA TYR A 304 -6.32 8.20 10.98
C TYR A 304 -6.69 8.80 12.35
N LYS A 305 -6.15 8.28 13.47
CA LYS A 305 -6.41 8.79 14.83
C LYS A 305 -5.80 10.18 15.07
N THR A 306 -4.89 10.62 14.20
CA THR A 306 -4.34 11.99 14.17
C THR A 306 -4.62 12.63 12.80
N PRO A 307 -5.89 12.91 12.47
CA PRO A 307 -6.34 13.07 11.09
C PRO A 307 -5.71 14.28 10.38
N ARG A 308 -5.51 15.41 11.08
CA ARG A 308 -4.88 16.61 10.49
C ARG A 308 -3.48 16.29 9.97
N ASN A 309 -2.61 15.79 10.84
CA ASN A 309 -1.21 15.54 10.52
C ASN A 309 -1.07 14.39 9.51
N TYR A 310 -1.91 13.35 9.65
CA TYR A 310 -1.95 12.24 8.70
C TYR A 310 -2.30 12.71 7.28
N LYS A 311 -3.33 13.55 7.12
CA LYS A 311 -3.69 14.13 5.82
C LYS A 311 -2.56 14.93 5.20
N MET A 312 -1.84 15.75 5.99
CA MET A 312 -0.68 16.48 5.51
C MET A 312 0.45 15.54 5.04
N ALA A 313 0.73 14.47 5.79
CA ALA A 313 1.75 13.49 5.41
C ALA A 313 1.38 12.76 4.11
N VAL A 314 0.14 12.30 3.98
CA VAL A 314 -0.38 11.67 2.74
C VAL A 314 -0.33 12.66 1.57
N ALA A 315 -0.72 13.92 1.78
CA ALA A 315 -0.65 14.96 0.76
C ALA A 315 0.79 15.25 0.32
N PHE A 316 1.75 15.25 1.24
CA PHE A 316 3.16 15.39 0.87
C PHE A 316 3.65 14.19 0.06
N MET A 317 3.36 12.96 0.49
CA MET A 317 3.73 11.74 -0.22
C MET A 317 3.20 11.73 -1.67
N LEU A 318 1.92 12.07 -1.85
CA LEU A 318 1.29 12.16 -3.18
C LEU A 318 1.80 13.36 -3.99
N GLY A 319 2.05 14.49 -3.33
CA GLY A 319 2.47 15.74 -3.96
C GLY A 319 3.94 15.77 -4.36
N TRP A 320 4.83 15.11 -3.62
CA TRP A 320 6.28 15.11 -3.85
C TRP A 320 6.67 14.25 -5.05
N GLY A 321 6.08 13.06 -5.19
CA GLY A 321 6.33 12.15 -6.31
C GLY A 321 7.58 11.27 -6.17
N TYR A 322 7.93 10.89 -4.93
CA TYR A 322 8.91 9.83 -4.65
C TYR A 322 8.17 8.51 -4.41
N GLY A 323 8.65 7.43 -5.04
CA GLY A 323 8.08 6.09 -4.95
C GLY A 323 6.70 5.92 -5.63
N THR A 324 6.17 4.71 -5.55
CA THR A 324 4.78 4.37 -5.87
C THR A 324 3.92 4.50 -4.61
N PRO A 325 3.00 5.48 -4.52
CA PRO A 325 2.27 5.74 -3.29
C PRO A 325 1.10 4.78 -3.09
N LYS A 326 1.01 4.27 -1.86
CA LYS A 326 -0.12 3.50 -1.32
C LYS A 326 -0.76 4.25 -0.15
N VAL A 327 -2.09 4.32 -0.16
CA VAL A 327 -2.91 4.91 0.90
C VAL A 327 -3.64 3.80 1.64
N MET A 328 -3.60 3.83 2.97
CA MET A 328 -4.37 2.90 3.80
C MET A 328 -5.85 3.28 3.79
N SER A 329 -6.75 2.28 3.77
CA SER A 329 -8.17 2.46 4.09
C SER A 329 -8.57 1.48 5.20
N SER A 330 -8.79 2.03 6.40
CA SER A 330 -8.90 1.29 7.65
C SER A 330 -10.35 1.09 8.10
N TYR A 331 -10.52 0.20 9.08
CA TYR A 331 -11.68 0.18 9.97
C TYR A 331 -11.29 0.74 11.35
N TYR A 332 -12.27 1.21 12.12
CA TYR A 332 -12.02 1.72 13.47
C TYR A 332 -11.64 0.59 14.42
N PHE A 333 -10.56 0.75 15.18
CA PHE A 333 -10.12 -0.22 16.17
C PHE A 333 -9.58 0.46 17.44
N ASP A 334 -9.76 -0.21 18.57
CA ASP A 334 -9.30 0.24 19.89
C ASP A 334 -8.22 -0.68 20.49
N SER A 335 -8.03 -1.88 19.94
CA SER A 335 -6.95 -2.80 20.33
C SER A 335 -6.19 -3.38 19.14
N LYS A 336 -4.96 -3.83 19.39
CA LYS A 336 -4.05 -4.37 18.37
C LYS A 336 -4.66 -5.56 17.61
N ASP A 337 -5.34 -6.46 18.31
CA ASP A 337 -5.85 -7.72 17.75
C ASP A 337 -7.28 -7.64 17.22
N GLN A 338 -7.97 -6.50 17.42
CA GLN A 338 -9.36 -6.35 17.06
C GLN A 338 -9.58 -6.59 15.56
N GLY A 339 -10.46 -7.53 15.22
CA GLY A 339 -10.92 -7.78 13.87
C GLY A 339 -11.81 -6.67 13.29
N PRO A 340 -12.14 -6.72 11.99
CA PRO A 340 -13.05 -5.77 11.37
C PRO A 340 -14.47 -5.89 11.91
N PRO A 341 -15.33 -4.87 11.71
CA PRO A 341 -16.75 -4.99 12.06
C PRO A 341 -17.41 -6.20 11.35
N ALA A 342 -17.99 -7.07 12.18
CA ALA A 342 -18.54 -8.36 11.77
C ALA A 342 -19.96 -8.57 12.28
N ASN A 343 -20.73 -9.42 11.61
CA ASN A 343 -22.04 -9.90 12.08
C ASN A 343 -21.84 -10.92 13.22
N GLY A 344 -22.94 -11.33 13.87
CA GLY A 344 -22.88 -12.28 14.99
C GLY A 344 -22.32 -13.66 14.64
N ASP A 345 -22.30 -14.02 13.34
CA ASP A 345 -21.70 -15.26 12.82
C ASP A 345 -20.21 -15.10 12.42
N GLY A 346 -19.63 -13.91 12.61
CA GLY A 346 -18.26 -13.60 12.24
C GLY A 346 -18.03 -13.25 10.76
N SER A 347 -19.09 -13.19 9.93
CA SER A 347 -19.00 -12.66 8.57
C SER A 347 -18.80 -11.15 8.58
N LEU A 348 -18.12 -10.59 7.57
CA LEU A 348 -17.89 -9.14 7.50
C LEU A 348 -19.19 -8.38 7.30
N GLN A 349 -19.36 -7.29 8.05
CA GLN A 349 -20.41 -6.31 7.76
C GLN A 349 -20.09 -5.59 6.45
N SER A 350 -21.11 -5.38 5.61
CA SER A 350 -21.00 -4.53 4.42
C SER A 350 -20.64 -3.10 4.78
N ILE A 351 -20.03 -2.41 3.82
CA ILE A 351 -19.67 -1.00 3.95
C ILE A 351 -20.93 -0.15 3.80
N THR A 352 -21.13 0.80 4.71
CA THR A 352 -22.25 1.74 4.70
C THR A 352 -21.77 3.18 4.59
N PHE A 353 -22.53 4.01 3.90
CA PHE A 353 -22.17 5.41 3.61
C PHE A 353 -23.15 6.39 4.25
N ASN A 354 -22.62 7.53 4.70
CA ASN A 354 -23.39 8.70 5.09
C ASN A 354 -23.88 9.47 3.86
N SER A 355 -24.79 10.44 4.05
CA SER A 355 -25.33 11.27 2.96
C SER A 355 -24.29 12.13 2.26
N ASP A 356 -23.19 12.46 2.93
CA ASP A 356 -22.05 13.20 2.38
C ASP A 356 -21.05 12.30 1.61
N GLY A 357 -21.32 10.99 1.53
CA GLY A 357 -20.47 10.01 0.85
C GLY A 357 -19.29 9.49 1.66
N SER A 358 -19.12 9.93 2.92
CA SER A 358 -18.17 9.32 3.86
C SER A 358 -18.68 7.95 4.32
N CYS A 359 -17.77 7.06 4.75
CA CYS A 359 -18.19 5.79 5.34
C CYS A 359 -18.71 6.00 6.77
N SER A 360 -19.76 5.27 7.15
CA SER A 360 -20.37 5.36 8.48
C SER A 360 -19.85 4.30 9.46
N ASN A 361 -19.37 3.15 8.96
CA ASN A 361 -18.89 2.03 9.78
C ASN A 361 -17.41 1.68 9.53
N ARG A 362 -16.68 2.53 8.81
CA ARG A 362 -15.26 2.40 8.48
C ARG A 362 -14.61 3.78 8.44
N VAL A 363 -13.28 3.82 8.44
CA VAL A 363 -12.53 5.08 8.38
C VAL A 363 -12.54 5.65 6.96
N CYS A 364 -12.28 4.80 5.96
CA CYS A 364 -12.27 5.15 4.54
C CYS A 364 -11.45 6.41 4.24
N GLU A 365 -10.19 6.43 4.65
CA GLU A 365 -9.26 7.54 4.44
C GLU A 365 -9.18 7.94 2.96
N HIS A 366 -9.28 6.96 2.04
CA HIS A 366 -9.31 7.21 0.59
C HIS A 366 -10.49 8.07 0.13
N ARG A 367 -11.59 8.11 0.90
CA ARG A 367 -12.77 8.96 0.64
C ARG A 367 -12.65 10.36 1.23
N TRP A 368 -11.66 10.62 2.08
CA TRP A 368 -11.50 11.96 2.64
C TRP A 368 -11.18 12.94 1.51
N THR A 369 -11.90 14.06 1.46
CA THR A 369 -11.74 15.09 0.41
C THR A 369 -10.27 15.45 0.18
N PRO A 370 -9.45 15.71 1.23
CA PRO A 370 -8.06 16.08 1.03
C PRO A 370 -7.21 14.95 0.42
N ILE A 371 -7.54 13.68 0.70
CA ILE A 371 -6.79 12.52 0.18
C ILE A 371 -7.21 12.23 -1.26
N SER A 372 -8.51 12.11 -1.54
CA SER A 372 -9.00 11.90 -2.91
C SER A 372 -8.68 13.07 -3.85
N GLY A 373 -8.68 14.31 -3.35
CA GLY A 373 -8.21 15.49 -4.07
C GLY A 373 -6.73 15.39 -4.44
N MET A 374 -5.91 14.87 -3.53
CA MET A 374 -4.47 14.66 -3.78
C MET A 374 -4.17 13.50 -4.74
N ILE A 375 -5.06 12.51 -4.87
CA ILE A 375 -4.99 11.54 -5.98
C ILE A 375 -5.16 12.25 -7.32
N GLY A 376 -6.16 13.12 -7.43
CA GLY A 376 -6.39 13.96 -8.62
C GLY A 376 -5.20 14.87 -8.93
N PHE A 377 -4.62 15.52 -7.89
CA PHE A 377 -3.39 16.31 -8.01
C PHE A 377 -2.25 15.47 -8.57
N ALA A 378 -1.98 14.32 -7.95
CA ALA A 378 -0.84 13.50 -8.29
C ALA A 378 -0.94 12.91 -9.72
N ASN A 379 -2.16 12.60 -10.18
CA ASN A 379 -2.45 12.29 -11.58
C ASN A 379 -2.18 13.47 -12.52
N ALA A 380 -2.62 14.68 -12.17
CA ALA A 380 -2.42 15.87 -13.01
C ALA A 380 -0.94 16.22 -13.19
N VAL A 381 -0.10 15.94 -12.19
CA VAL A 381 1.33 16.31 -12.20
C VAL A 381 2.28 15.20 -12.64
N GLN A 382 1.76 14.07 -13.12
CA GLN A 382 2.59 12.98 -13.63
C GLN A 382 3.60 13.47 -14.69
N GLY A 383 4.80 12.90 -14.65
CA GLY A 383 5.94 13.25 -15.51
C GLY A 383 6.65 14.55 -15.14
N THR A 384 6.34 15.17 -14.00
CA THR A 384 7.04 16.37 -13.50
C THR A 384 7.84 16.07 -12.24
N SER A 385 8.83 16.92 -11.95
CA SER A 385 9.61 16.88 -10.71
C SER A 385 9.27 18.07 -9.80
N PRO A 386 9.50 17.97 -8.48
CA PRO A 386 9.49 19.12 -7.59
C PRO A 386 10.43 20.23 -8.08
N SER A 387 9.99 21.47 -7.99
CA SER A 387 10.73 22.67 -8.39
C SER A 387 10.26 23.87 -7.56
N ASN A 388 11.01 24.97 -7.58
CA ASN A 388 10.69 26.21 -6.85
C ASN A 388 10.31 25.95 -5.39
N PHE A 389 11.10 25.13 -4.71
CA PHE A 389 10.92 24.85 -3.29
C PHE A 389 11.19 26.12 -2.49
N TRP A 390 10.24 26.50 -1.67
CA TRP A 390 10.30 27.60 -0.72
C TRP A 390 10.10 27.06 0.68
N ASP A 391 10.79 27.63 1.66
CA ASP A 391 10.56 27.39 3.08
C ASP A 391 10.75 28.66 3.90
N ASN A 392 10.12 28.71 5.08
CA ASN A 392 10.28 29.81 6.04
C ASN A 392 11.48 29.64 6.98
N GLY A 393 12.40 28.72 6.70
CA GLY A 393 13.46 28.32 7.62
C GLY A 393 13.01 27.34 8.71
N ASN A 394 11.76 26.88 8.72
CA ASN A 394 11.24 25.92 9.69
C ASN A 394 10.10 25.03 9.14
N ASN A 395 8.84 25.26 9.56
CA ASN A 395 7.71 24.36 9.37
C ASN A 395 6.62 24.87 8.40
N GLN A 396 6.98 25.79 7.51
CA GLN A 396 6.20 26.15 6.34
C GLN A 396 7.01 25.90 5.08
N ILE A 397 6.43 25.19 4.13
CA ILE A 397 7.05 24.92 2.82
C ILE A 397 6.03 25.10 1.70
N ALA A 398 6.52 25.39 0.50
CA ALA A 398 5.75 25.32 -0.73
C ALA A 398 6.62 24.86 -1.89
N PHE A 399 6.04 24.19 -2.87
CA PHE A 399 6.76 23.80 -4.08
C PHE A 399 5.82 23.61 -5.27
N CYS A 400 6.40 23.71 -6.45
CA CYS A 400 5.75 23.38 -7.71
C CYS A 400 6.04 21.95 -8.13
N ARG A 401 5.13 21.36 -8.90
CA ARG A 401 5.33 20.14 -9.68
C ARG A 401 5.30 20.51 -11.17
N GLY A 402 6.48 20.83 -11.69
CA GLY A 402 6.64 21.49 -12.97
C GLY A 402 5.73 22.72 -13.10
N ASN A 403 5.05 22.85 -14.24
CA ASN A 403 4.02 23.85 -14.49
C ASN A 403 2.59 23.29 -14.36
N LYS A 404 2.43 22.15 -13.66
CA LYS A 404 1.15 21.42 -13.59
C LYS A 404 0.48 21.46 -12.22
N GLY A 405 1.22 21.75 -11.15
CA GLY A 405 0.64 21.84 -9.81
C GLY A 405 1.51 22.60 -8.83
N PHE A 406 0.87 23.08 -7.77
CA PHE A 406 1.48 23.80 -6.67
C PHE A 406 0.87 23.33 -5.35
N ILE A 407 1.71 23.18 -4.32
CA ILE A 407 1.30 22.75 -3.00
C ILE A 407 2.05 23.51 -1.91
N ALA A 408 1.36 23.82 -0.82
CA ALA A 408 1.91 24.51 0.35
C ALA A 408 1.47 23.82 1.64
N PHE A 409 2.36 23.78 2.64
CA PHE A 409 2.14 23.16 3.95
C PHE A 409 2.47 24.13 5.08
N ASN A 410 1.73 24.02 6.16
CA ASN A 410 1.93 24.77 7.39
C ASN A 410 1.72 23.87 8.63
N VAL A 411 2.82 23.47 9.26
CA VAL A 411 2.84 22.70 10.52
C VAL A 411 2.98 23.64 11.73
N GLU A 412 3.15 24.94 11.52
CA GLU A 412 3.23 25.94 12.59
C GLU A 412 1.86 26.21 13.24
N ASN A 413 1.88 26.80 14.42
CA ASN A 413 0.68 27.27 15.13
C ASN A 413 0.22 28.68 14.71
N TYR A 414 0.91 29.30 13.75
CA TYR A 414 0.55 30.59 13.15
C TYR A 414 0.35 30.44 11.64
N ASP A 415 -0.37 31.39 11.04
CA ASP A 415 -0.75 31.31 9.64
C ASP A 415 0.43 31.53 8.70
N MET A 416 0.44 30.76 7.60
CA MET A 416 1.26 31.05 6.44
C MET A 416 0.51 32.09 5.60
N ASN A 417 1.18 33.18 5.23
CA ASN A 417 0.66 34.20 4.31
C ASN A 417 1.82 34.80 3.51
N VAL A 418 2.06 34.25 2.32
CA VAL A 418 3.25 34.58 1.52
C VAL A 418 2.91 34.71 0.04
N SER A 419 3.58 35.64 -0.64
CA SER A 419 3.57 35.68 -2.10
C SER A 419 4.50 34.60 -2.62
N SER A 420 3.96 33.64 -3.39
CA SER A 420 4.72 32.52 -3.94
C SER A 420 4.58 32.43 -5.45
N GLN A 421 5.66 32.05 -6.13
CA GLN A 421 5.61 31.62 -7.52
C GLN A 421 4.95 30.24 -7.58
N THR A 422 3.76 30.16 -8.18
CA THR A 422 3.00 28.91 -8.26
C THR A 422 3.37 28.05 -9.46
N CYS A 423 4.12 28.61 -10.41
CA CYS A 423 4.48 27.96 -11.68
C CYS A 423 3.30 27.60 -12.58
N LEU A 424 2.08 27.93 -12.17
CA LEU A 424 0.86 27.68 -12.91
C LEU A 424 0.54 28.87 -13.83
N PRO A 425 -0.14 28.62 -14.96
CA PRO A 425 -0.70 29.70 -15.76
C PRO A 425 -1.71 30.54 -14.97
N ALA A 426 -1.86 31.81 -15.33
CA ALA A 426 -2.82 32.72 -14.70
C ALA A 426 -4.26 32.19 -14.74
N GLY A 427 -5.02 32.44 -13.67
CA GLY A 427 -6.43 32.07 -13.53
C GLY A 427 -6.78 31.63 -12.11
N THR A 428 -8.03 31.21 -11.93
CA THR A 428 -8.55 30.78 -10.63
C THR A 428 -8.55 29.27 -10.53
N TYR A 429 -8.04 28.73 -9.44
CA TYR A 429 -7.92 27.30 -9.19
C TYR A 429 -8.69 26.90 -7.93
N CYS A 430 -9.33 25.73 -7.96
CA CYS A 430 -9.92 25.13 -6.78
C CYS A 430 -8.84 24.46 -5.93
N ASP A 431 -8.82 24.76 -4.64
CA ASP A 431 -8.01 24.04 -3.65
C ASP A 431 -8.59 22.64 -3.41
N VAL A 432 -7.85 21.62 -3.80
CA VAL A 432 -8.29 20.22 -3.70
C VAL A 432 -8.21 19.67 -2.28
N ALA A 433 -7.58 20.39 -1.35
CA ALA A 433 -7.61 20.04 0.07
C ALA A 433 -8.97 20.38 0.69
N SER A 434 -9.50 21.57 0.43
CA SER A 434 -10.75 22.04 1.04
C SER A 434 -12.02 21.76 0.23
N GLY A 435 -11.91 21.31 -1.03
CA GLY A 435 -13.08 21.01 -1.84
C GLY A 435 -12.76 20.41 -3.20
N VAL A 436 -13.75 20.47 -4.09
CA VAL A 436 -13.66 19.94 -5.46
C VAL A 436 -14.12 20.99 -6.47
N LYS A 437 -13.61 20.87 -7.70
CA LYS A 437 -14.13 21.60 -8.85
C LYS A 437 -15.48 20.99 -9.26
N ASN A 438 -16.50 21.83 -9.38
CA ASN A 438 -17.84 21.45 -9.83
C ASN A 438 -18.27 22.35 -10.99
N GLY A 439 -18.02 21.90 -12.23
CA GLY A 439 -18.19 22.73 -13.42
C GLY A 439 -17.30 23.98 -13.36
N ASN A 440 -17.92 25.16 -13.32
CA ASN A 440 -17.23 26.45 -13.29
C ASN A 440 -17.16 27.07 -11.87
N SER A 441 -17.32 26.26 -10.82
CA SER A 441 -17.19 26.69 -9.43
C SER A 441 -16.35 25.73 -8.59
N CYS A 442 -15.92 26.20 -7.42
CA CYS A 442 -15.21 25.41 -6.43
C CYS A 442 -16.08 25.29 -5.18
N THR A 443 -16.19 24.09 -4.61
CA THR A 443 -16.92 23.90 -3.35
C THR A 443 -16.12 24.33 -2.12
N GLY A 444 -14.79 24.40 -2.25
CA GLY A 444 -13.87 24.84 -1.21
C GLY A 444 -13.22 26.19 -1.52
N LYS A 445 -11.99 26.38 -1.04
CA LYS A 445 -11.22 27.60 -1.29
C LYS A 445 -10.81 27.71 -2.75
N THR A 446 -10.54 28.95 -3.16
CA THR A 446 -9.96 29.26 -4.47
C THR A 446 -8.61 29.94 -4.31
N VAL A 447 -7.75 29.79 -5.32
CA VAL A 447 -6.47 30.51 -5.44
C VAL A 447 -6.43 31.20 -6.78
N THR A 448 -6.18 32.50 -6.79
CA THR A 448 -6.02 33.29 -8.01
C THR A 448 -4.53 33.42 -8.33
N VAL A 449 -4.12 32.89 -9.48
CA VAL A 449 -2.76 33.01 -10.00
C VAL A 449 -2.70 34.19 -10.97
N ASN A 450 -1.76 35.10 -10.73
CA ASN A 450 -1.54 36.30 -11.53
C ASN A 450 -0.87 35.97 -12.88
N ASN A 451 -0.80 36.97 -13.77
CA ASN A 451 -0.17 36.85 -15.09
C ASN A 451 1.32 36.47 -15.06
N ASP A 452 2.01 36.77 -13.96
CA ASP A 452 3.42 36.40 -13.73
C ASP A 452 3.59 35.05 -13.01
N GLY A 453 2.50 34.30 -12.80
CA GLY A 453 2.48 33.01 -12.10
C GLY A 453 2.48 33.12 -10.57
N THR A 454 2.54 34.33 -10.01
CA THR A 454 2.51 34.52 -8.55
C THR A 454 1.10 34.40 -7.98
N SER A 455 0.99 34.04 -6.70
CA SER A 455 -0.24 34.12 -5.94
C SER A 455 0.04 34.43 -4.47
N GLN A 456 -0.94 35.02 -3.78
CA GLN A 456 -0.92 35.11 -2.32
C GLN A 456 -1.42 33.79 -1.74
N ILE A 457 -0.52 33.05 -1.11
CA ILE A 457 -0.79 31.74 -0.53
C ILE A 457 -1.05 31.88 0.95
N SER A 458 -2.24 31.44 1.38
CA SER A 458 -2.64 31.42 2.78
C SER A 458 -3.01 30.02 3.25
N VAL A 459 -2.28 29.51 4.25
CA VAL A 459 -2.55 28.22 4.90
C VAL A 459 -2.64 28.46 6.40
N THR A 460 -3.83 28.28 6.97
CA THR A 460 -4.07 28.58 8.39
C THR A 460 -3.42 27.54 9.29
N GLY A 461 -2.84 27.98 10.42
CA GLY A 461 -2.21 27.08 11.39
C GLY A 461 -3.21 26.08 12.00
N GLY A 462 -4.45 26.53 12.26
CA GLY A 462 -5.52 25.69 12.81
C GLY A 462 -6.37 24.91 11.80
N GLY A 463 -6.12 25.04 10.49
CA GLY A 463 -6.92 24.39 9.44
C GLY A 463 -6.42 23.00 9.05
N GLU A 464 -6.73 22.59 7.81
CA GLU A 464 -6.22 21.35 7.17
C GLU A 464 -4.69 21.24 7.14
N GLY A 465 -3.98 22.38 7.30
CA GLY A 465 -2.53 22.45 7.35
C GLY A 465 -1.84 22.40 5.99
N PHE A 466 -2.59 22.26 4.90
CA PHE A 466 -2.05 22.38 3.54
C PHE A 466 -3.08 22.92 2.55
N LEU A 467 -2.61 23.33 1.38
CA LEU A 467 -3.39 23.74 0.22
C LEU A 467 -2.73 23.17 -1.04
N ALA A 468 -3.53 22.71 -2.00
CA ALA A 468 -3.02 22.17 -3.26
C ALA A 468 -3.90 22.58 -4.45
N ILE A 469 -3.26 23.01 -5.53
CA ILE A 469 -3.93 23.40 -6.79
C ILE A 469 -3.19 22.80 -7.99
N HIS A 470 -3.91 22.45 -9.05
CA HIS A 470 -3.31 21.86 -10.24
C HIS A 470 -4.04 22.28 -11.52
N ALA A 471 -3.41 22.05 -12.68
CA ALA A 471 -3.94 22.45 -13.98
C ALA A 471 -5.39 22.01 -14.23
N ASN A 472 -5.73 20.77 -13.84
CA ASN A 472 -7.09 20.23 -13.98
C ASN A 472 -8.12 20.78 -12.96
N SER A 473 -7.70 21.54 -11.93
CA SER A 473 -8.59 22.20 -10.97
C SER A 473 -8.83 23.69 -11.28
N LYS A 474 -8.33 24.19 -12.41
CA LYS A 474 -8.55 25.56 -12.91
C LYS A 474 -10.00 25.78 -13.35
N LEU A 475 -10.61 26.93 -13.03
CA LEU A 475 -11.93 27.35 -13.51
C LEU A 475 -11.90 27.88 -14.95
#